data_AF-A0A5B7K9I1-F1
#
_entry.id   AF-A0A5B7K9I1-F1
#
_cell.length_a   1.000
_cell.length_b   1.000
_cell.length_c   1.000
_cell.angle_alpha   90.00
_cell.angle_beta   90.00
_cell.angle_gamma   90.00
#
_symmetry.space_group_name_H-M   'P 1'
#
loop_
_entity.id
_entity.type
_entity.pdbx_description
1 polymer ?
#
loop_
_entity_poly.entity_id
_entity_poly.type
_entity_poly.pdbx_seq_one_letter_code
_entity_poly.pdbx_strand_id
1 'polypeptide(L)'
;MNVCASPEVLLRVASVGICGSDVHYWWRGRTARFVVEGPLVLGHESSATVVTCGPDVHSLKPGDRVAIEPGVPCRRCEHCRGGRYNVCPHVRFCATPPVDGTLTRYYVHPADFCFK
;
A
#
# COMPACT_ATOMS: atom_id res chain seq x y z
N MET A 1 -12.34 7.84 -17.61
CA MET A 1 -10.90 7.49 -17.51
C MET A 1 -10.78 6.40 -16.47
N ASN A 2 -10.27 5.22 -16.83
CA ASN A 2 -10.13 4.11 -15.89
C ASN A 2 -8.88 4.37 -15.03
N VAL A 3 -9.07 4.85 -13.80
CA VAL A 3 -7.97 5.28 -12.92
C VAL A 3 -7.19 4.09 -12.34
N CYS A 4 -7.75 2.89 -12.39
CA CYS A 4 -7.17 1.67 -11.82
C CYS A 4 -6.94 0.61 -12.88
N ALA A 5 -5.77 -0.02 -12.85
CA ALA A 5 -5.52 -1.23 -13.63
C ALA A 5 -6.25 -2.43 -13.00
N SER A 6 -6.36 -3.53 -13.75
CA SER A 6 -6.74 -4.82 -13.17
C SER A 6 -5.53 -5.42 -12.42
N PRO A 7 -5.66 -5.95 -11.19
CA PRO A 7 -6.82 -5.95 -10.27
C PRO A 7 -6.65 -4.96 -9.10
N GLU A 8 -6.68 -3.66 -9.36
CA GLU A 8 -6.50 -2.59 -8.37
C GLU A 8 -7.81 -1.87 -8.00
N VAL A 9 -7.80 -1.16 -6.89
CA VAL A 9 -8.89 -0.27 -6.45
C VAL A 9 -8.37 1.14 -6.17
N LEU A 10 -9.17 2.15 -6.50
CA LEU A 10 -8.94 3.52 -6.07
C LEU A 10 -9.60 3.68 -4.71
N LEU A 11 -8.82 4.16 -3.75
CA LEU A 11 -9.24 4.33 -2.37
C LEU A 11 -9.29 5.83 -2.05
N ARG A 12 -10.35 6.25 -1.36
CA ARG A 12 -10.37 7.51 -0.61
C ARG A 12 -9.94 7.21 0.80
N VAL A 13 -8.73 7.63 1.16
CA VAL A 13 -8.13 7.36 2.46
C VAL A 13 -8.96 8.03 3.55
N ALA A 14 -9.32 7.26 4.58
CA ALA A 14 -10.17 7.71 5.69
C ALA A 14 -9.33 8.06 6.91
N SER A 15 -8.46 7.15 7.34
CA SER A 15 -7.59 7.31 8.50
C SER A 15 -6.23 6.69 8.21
N VAL A 16 -5.16 7.34 8.69
CA VAL A 16 -3.78 6.84 8.62
C VAL A 16 -3.15 7.00 9.99
N GLY A 17 -2.68 5.90 10.57
CA GLY A 17 -1.80 5.90 11.73
C GLY A 17 -0.39 6.34 11.34
N ILE A 18 0.28 7.05 12.25
CA ILE A 18 1.69 7.41 12.13
C ILE A 18 2.44 6.59 13.17
N CYS A 19 3.52 5.95 12.76
CA CYS A 19 4.38 5.21 13.68
C CYS A 19 5.81 5.76 13.71
N GLY A 20 6.66 5.14 14.52
CA GLY A 20 8.04 5.57 14.71
C GLY A 20 8.86 5.57 13.41
N SER A 21 8.54 4.72 12.43
CA SER A 21 9.28 4.68 11.15
C SER A 21 8.98 5.90 10.28
N ASP A 22 7.73 6.38 10.23
CA ASP A 22 7.38 7.60 9.51
C ASP A 22 8.11 8.81 10.11
N VAL A 23 8.13 8.92 11.44
CA VAL A 23 8.86 9.97 12.16
C VAL A 23 10.36 9.86 11.90
N HIS A 24 10.90 8.63 11.85
CA HIS A 24 12.31 8.42 11.58
C HIS A 24 12.69 8.79 10.14
N TYR A 25 11.84 8.54 9.15
CA TYR A 25 12.03 9.05 7.79
C TYR A 25 11.99 10.56 7.73
N TRP A 26 11.02 11.20 8.39
CA TRP A 26 10.94 12.66 8.47
C TRP A 26 12.20 13.28 9.11
N TRP A 27 12.68 12.70 10.22
CA TRP A 27 13.80 13.25 10.98
C TRP A 27 15.18 12.94 10.39
N ARG A 28 15.39 11.71 9.88
CA ARG A 28 16.70 11.22 9.44
C ARG A 28 16.82 11.02 7.93
N GLY A 29 15.72 11.11 7.17
CA GLY A 29 15.70 10.82 5.75
C GLY A 29 16.00 9.36 5.40
N ARG A 30 15.99 8.44 6.37
CA ARG A 30 16.26 7.01 6.15
C ARG A 30 15.80 6.14 7.32
N THR A 31 15.60 4.85 7.05
CA THR A 31 15.42 3.80 8.08
C THR A 31 16.23 2.57 7.67
N ALA A 32 17.16 2.13 8.52
CA ALA A 32 18.15 1.11 8.19
C ALA A 32 18.88 1.42 6.86
N ARG A 33 18.78 0.54 5.86
CA ARG A 33 19.38 0.70 4.53
C ARG A 33 18.50 1.46 3.53
N PHE A 34 17.27 1.80 3.90
CA PHE A 34 16.31 2.47 3.02
C PHE A 34 16.47 3.99 3.15
N VAL A 35 16.99 4.62 2.11
CA VAL A 35 17.29 6.06 2.08
C VAL A 35 16.26 6.77 1.22
N VAL A 36 15.78 7.92 1.68
CA VAL A 36 14.87 8.79 0.94
C VAL A 36 15.72 9.65 -0.01
N GLU A 37 15.78 9.26 -1.28
CA GLU A 37 16.57 9.95 -2.32
C GLU A 37 15.76 10.98 -3.13
N GLY A 38 14.43 11.03 -2.93
CA GLY A 38 13.51 11.99 -3.54
C GLY A 38 12.27 12.17 -2.67
N PRO A 39 11.31 13.03 -3.08
CA PRO A 39 10.05 13.20 -2.35
C PRO A 39 9.38 11.85 -2.10
N LEU A 40 8.91 11.63 -0.87
CA LEU A 40 8.23 10.41 -0.44
C LEU A 40 6.96 10.78 0.33
N VAL A 41 5.82 10.24 -0.09
CA VAL A 41 4.59 10.27 0.71
C VAL A 41 4.75 9.27 1.87
N LEU A 42 4.43 9.69 3.11
CA LEU A 42 4.54 8.84 4.30
C LEU A 42 3.25 8.04 4.58
N GLY A 43 3.23 7.26 5.66
CA GLY A 43 2.05 6.57 6.19
C GLY A 43 1.78 5.20 5.55
N HIS A 44 1.55 4.19 6.40
CA HIS A 44 1.33 2.81 5.97
C HIS A 44 0.36 2.03 6.88
N GLU A 45 -0.31 2.69 7.81
CA GLU A 45 -1.24 2.11 8.77
C GLU A 45 -2.66 2.63 8.51
N SER A 46 -3.30 2.17 7.42
CA SER A 46 -4.39 2.93 6.81
C SER A 46 -5.69 2.17 6.63
N SER A 47 -6.78 2.93 6.70
CA SER A 47 -8.13 2.50 6.27
C SER A 47 -8.69 3.48 5.25
N ALA A 48 -9.60 2.99 4.41
CA ALA A 48 -10.14 3.77 3.30
C ALA A 48 -11.56 3.34 2.91
N THR A 49 -12.16 4.10 2.00
CA THR A 49 -13.38 3.71 1.28
C THR A 49 -13.04 3.49 -0.20
N VAL A 50 -13.50 2.39 -0.78
CA VAL A 50 -13.35 2.11 -2.22
C VAL A 50 -14.15 3.14 -3.02
N VAL A 51 -13.49 3.81 -3.95
CA VAL A 51 -14.07 4.81 -4.86
C VAL A 51 -14.46 4.18 -6.18
N THR A 52 -13.53 3.43 -6.78
CA THR A 52 -13.76 2.67 -8.00
C THR A 52 -12.87 1.42 -7.99
N CYS A 53 -13.30 0.41 -8.74
CA CYS A 53 -12.53 -0.82 -8.93
C CYS A 53 -12.00 -0.86 -10.37
N GLY A 54 -10.81 -1.44 -10.56
CA GLY A 54 -10.31 -1.82 -11.86
C GLY A 54 -11.10 -3.02 -12.44
N PRO A 55 -10.88 -3.34 -13.73
CA PRO A 55 -11.42 -4.57 -14.31
C PRO A 55 -10.98 -5.79 -13.49
N ASP A 56 -11.79 -6.85 -13.47
CA ASP A 56 -11.54 -8.13 -12.78
C ASP A 56 -11.49 -8.10 -11.23
N VAL A 57 -11.79 -6.96 -10.60
CA VAL A 57 -12.01 -6.90 -9.16
C VAL A 57 -13.46 -7.29 -8.85
N HIS A 58 -13.65 -8.49 -8.31
CA HIS A 58 -14.96 -9.03 -7.92
C HIS A 58 -15.17 -9.12 -6.40
N SER A 59 -14.09 -8.97 -5.61
CA SER A 59 -14.11 -9.07 -4.14
C SER A 59 -14.60 -7.80 -3.44
N LEU A 60 -14.50 -6.65 -4.11
CA LEU A 60 -14.81 -5.32 -3.55
C LEU A 60 -15.64 -4.51 -4.55
N LYS A 61 -16.40 -3.54 -4.04
CA LYS A 61 -17.16 -2.58 -4.84
C LYS A 61 -17.09 -1.17 -4.25
N PRO A 62 -17.38 -0.12 -5.06
CA PRO A 62 -17.47 1.25 -4.56
C PRO A 62 -18.34 1.37 -3.30
N GLY A 63 -17.87 2.13 -2.32
CA GLY A 63 -18.51 2.35 -1.03
C GLY A 63 -18.12 1.36 0.06
N ASP A 64 -17.49 0.22 -0.26
CA ASP A 64 -16.96 -0.67 0.79
C ASP A 64 -15.83 0.06 1.57
N ARG A 65 -15.88 -0.05 2.90
CA ARG A 65 -14.80 0.41 3.79
C ARG A 65 -13.80 -0.72 3.92
N VAL A 66 -12.51 -0.39 3.85
CA VAL A 66 -11.44 -1.39 3.87
C VAL A 66 -10.28 -0.99 4.78
N ALA A 67 -9.65 -1.98 5.40
CA ALA A 67 -8.29 -1.89 5.90
C ALA A 67 -7.29 -2.20 4.77
N ILE A 68 -6.16 -1.48 4.74
CA ILE A 68 -5.12 -1.64 3.72
C ILE A 68 -3.95 -2.41 4.32
N GLU A 69 -3.62 -3.56 3.74
CA GLU A 69 -2.34 -4.23 4.03
C GLU A 69 -1.24 -3.60 3.16
N PRO A 70 -0.26 -2.90 3.73
CA PRO A 70 0.63 -2.01 2.98
C PRO A 70 1.70 -2.72 2.12
N GLY A 71 1.94 -4.00 2.36
CA GLY A 71 3.00 -4.78 1.72
C GLY A 71 2.48 -5.65 0.58
N VAL A 72 2.80 -5.28 -0.66
CA VAL A 72 2.43 -6.05 -1.86
C VAL A 72 3.62 -6.91 -2.30
N PRO A 73 3.54 -8.24 -2.20
CA PRO A 73 4.62 -9.14 -2.60
C PRO A 73 4.65 -9.35 -4.13
N CYS A 74 5.72 -9.98 -4.64
CA CYS A 74 5.78 -10.34 -6.06
C CYS A 74 4.87 -11.51 -6.46
N ARG A 75 4.27 -12.20 -5.49
CA ARG A 75 3.37 -13.37 -5.64
C ARG A 75 3.99 -14.62 -6.29
N ARG A 76 5.29 -14.60 -6.64
CA ARG A 76 5.93 -15.62 -7.49
C ARG A 76 7.15 -16.31 -6.88
N CYS A 77 7.83 -15.68 -5.93
CA CYS A 77 9.02 -16.27 -5.30
C CYS A 77 8.68 -17.44 -4.37
N GLU A 78 9.69 -18.21 -3.97
CA GLU A 78 9.54 -19.35 -3.06
C GLU A 78 8.84 -18.97 -1.76
N HIS A 79 9.20 -17.82 -1.16
CA HIS A 79 8.54 -17.34 0.05
C HIS A 79 7.05 -17.06 -0.16
N CYS A 80 6.67 -16.44 -1.28
CA CYS A 80 5.26 -16.18 -1.59
C CYS A 80 4.48 -17.50 -1.78
N ARG A 81 5.04 -18.43 -2.56
CA ARG A 81 4.42 -19.74 -2.83
C ARG A 81 4.34 -20.61 -1.57
N GLY A 82 5.30 -20.45 -0.66
CA GLY A 82 5.31 -21.10 0.66
C GLY A 82 4.51 -20.37 1.74
N GLY A 83 3.66 -19.39 1.39
CA GLY A 83 2.80 -18.68 2.34
C GLY A 83 3.50 -17.67 3.26
N ARG A 84 4.77 -17.36 3.02
CA ARG A 84 5.60 -16.41 3.78
C ARG A 84 5.88 -15.15 2.96
N TYR A 85 4.85 -14.57 2.36
CA TYR A 85 5.02 -13.45 1.44
C TYR A 85 5.61 -12.19 2.10
N ASN A 86 5.52 -12.07 3.42
CA ASN A 86 6.10 -10.98 4.21
C ASN A 86 7.63 -10.89 4.11
N VAL A 87 8.32 -12.00 3.79
CA VAL A 87 9.76 -12.03 3.53
C VAL A 87 10.09 -12.07 2.03
N CYS A 88 9.14 -11.67 1.17
CA CYS A 88 9.40 -11.53 -0.26
C CYS A 88 10.52 -10.49 -0.50
N PRO A 89 11.61 -10.84 -1.22
CA PRO A 89 12.71 -9.90 -1.47
C PRO A 89 12.32 -8.76 -2.43
N HIS A 90 11.16 -8.88 -3.09
CA HIS A 90 10.63 -7.91 -4.03
C HIS A 90 9.32 -7.28 -3.54
N VAL A 91 9.05 -7.33 -2.23
CA VAL A 91 7.88 -6.66 -1.64
C VAL A 91 7.98 -5.16 -1.89
N ARG A 92 6.86 -4.56 -2.32
CA ARG A 92 6.67 -3.11 -2.34
C ARG A 92 5.85 -2.75 -1.12
N PHE A 93 6.40 -1.91 -0.24
CA PHE A 93 5.78 -1.60 1.05
C PHE A 93 5.56 -0.10 1.17
N CYS A 94 4.33 0.32 1.45
CA CYS A 94 3.96 1.73 1.57
C CYS A 94 4.91 2.48 2.53
N ALA A 95 5.33 3.70 2.16
CA ALA A 95 6.26 4.53 2.93
C ALA A 95 7.66 3.91 3.18
N THR A 96 8.07 2.91 2.39
CA THR A 96 9.46 2.44 2.33
C THR A 96 10.06 2.83 0.98
N PRO A 97 11.08 3.71 0.94
CA PRO A 97 11.67 4.18 -0.31
C PRO A 97 12.01 3.03 -1.29
N PRO A 98 11.65 3.16 -2.58
CA PRO A 98 11.06 4.34 -3.24
C PRO A 98 9.52 4.32 -3.35
N VAL A 99 8.83 3.55 -2.50
CA VAL A 99 7.38 3.34 -2.60
C VAL A 99 6.63 4.35 -1.73
N ASP A 100 5.85 5.21 -2.39
CA ASP A 100 4.97 6.17 -1.74
C ASP A 100 3.99 5.50 -0.77
N GLY A 101 3.72 6.20 0.32
CA GLY A 101 2.76 5.83 1.34
C GLY A 101 1.35 6.31 1.06
N THR A 102 0.53 6.18 2.10
CA THR A 102 -0.93 6.32 2.05
C THR A 102 -1.44 7.58 2.76
N LEU A 103 -0.56 8.43 3.31
CA LEU A 103 -0.91 9.72 3.91
C LEU A 103 -1.24 10.77 2.83
N THR A 104 -2.29 10.51 2.08
CA THR A 104 -2.81 11.29 0.94
C THR A 104 -4.33 11.21 0.90
N ARG A 105 -4.99 11.96 0.01
CA ARG A 105 -6.46 11.91 -0.16
C ARG A 105 -6.92 10.65 -0.89
N TYR A 106 -6.16 10.24 -1.91
CA TYR A 106 -6.48 9.10 -2.76
C TYR A 106 -5.24 8.24 -2.99
N TYR A 107 -5.44 6.92 -2.99
CA TYR A 107 -4.37 5.95 -3.17
C TYR A 107 -4.87 4.75 -3.98
N VAL A 108 -4.03 4.21 -4.87
CA VAL A 108 -4.37 3.01 -5.64
C VAL A 108 -3.63 1.82 -5.04
N HIS A 109 -4.35 0.71 -4.79
CA HIS A 109 -3.77 -0.49 -4.20
C HIS A 109 -4.38 -1.75 -4.81
N PRO A 110 -3.66 -2.90 -4.83
CA PRO A 110 -4.24 -4.17 -5.24
C PRO A 110 -5.43 -4.57 -4.37
N ALA A 111 -6.51 -5.04 -5.01
CA ALA A 111 -7.76 -5.36 -4.33
C ALA A 111 -7.61 -6.52 -3.33
N ASP A 112 -6.71 -7.47 -3.59
CA ASP A 112 -6.42 -8.62 -2.73
C ASP A 112 -5.66 -8.25 -1.43
N PHE A 113 -5.19 -7.01 -1.32
CA PHE A 113 -4.56 -6.45 -0.10
C PHE A 113 -5.43 -5.34 0.55
N CYS A 114 -6.73 -5.34 0.24
CA CYS A 114 -7.74 -4.47 0.84
C CYS A 114 -8.87 -5.32 1.44
N PHE A 115 -9.09 -5.22 2.75
CA PHE A 115 -10.00 -6.12 3.48
C PHE A 115 -11.20 -5.36 4.03
N LYS A 116 -12.41 -5.81 3.70
CA LYS A 116 -13.68 -5.19 4.12
C LYS A 116 -13.99 -5.39 5.60
#